data_AF-A0A4Y9SZY4-F1
#
_entry.id   AF-A0A4Y9SZY4-F1
#
_cell.length_a   1.000
_cell.length_b   1.000
_cell.length_c   1.000
_cell.angle_alpha   90.00
_cell.angle_beta   90.00
_cell.angle_gamma   90.00
#
_symmetry.space_group_name_H-M   'P 1'
#
loop_
_entity.id
_entity.type
_entity.pdbx_description
1 polymer ?
#
loop_
_entity_poly.entity_id
_entity_poly.type
_entity_poly.pdbx_seq_one_letter_code
_entity_poly.pdbx_strand_id
1 'polypeptide(L)'
;MGWREWLGLELTPERFARKIGKSMQATKPGLKLVLDLENFRLRISESDYFNLHNAYHAFKNAPRKEREKVMAQFVEGMLNPPVAPLTFEEVRSFLLPVLRRKSLLDYVMRETPLDKRGEGGLAYRDFGPDVVLALAFDAEQSLSIVMEAQLKEWGVTFETALEAAMDNLRNRSIDNFCAIEGAPGLTRSNWLDAYDSSRILLPDLLFRGVASGDPVVMIPTRETLLLAPDNNAAAQLAMLALAGQALQDSSRWCSTAMYKVVDGRLDVYEPQDAQVRESLRAMERDVAMSDYADQQQQLEKAHERDGQDIFVASFSTMKKDGRIVSFCTWNEEVTAGMLPKTDFVALGRPRTDGGFDFVLVDWQTLLERHANLLQEMSVFPPRYQVAAFPAALFDEMIAAKQRETA
;
A
#
# COMPACT_ATOMS: atom_id res chain seq x y z
N MET A 1 20.84 -11.72 14.40
CA MET A 1 21.06 -10.89 15.60
C MET A 1 22.50 -10.41 15.63
N GLY A 2 22.71 -9.09 15.55
CA GLY A 2 24.04 -8.48 15.57
C GLY A 2 24.57 -8.28 17.00
N TRP A 3 25.89 -8.29 17.20
CA TRP A 3 26.51 -8.07 18.52
C TRP A 3 26.13 -6.74 19.19
N ARG A 4 25.69 -5.75 18.41
CA ARG A 4 25.17 -4.44 18.89
C ARG A 4 23.75 -4.54 19.47
N GLU A 5 22.95 -5.45 18.92
CA GLU A 5 21.59 -5.79 19.35
C GLU A 5 21.65 -6.48 20.71
N TRP A 6 22.61 -7.40 20.88
CA TRP A 6 22.89 -8.10 22.14
C TRP A 6 23.37 -7.17 23.27
N LEU A 7 24.09 -6.08 22.93
CA LEU A 7 24.56 -5.08 23.90
C LEU A 7 23.55 -3.94 24.18
N GLY A 8 22.35 -3.96 23.56
CA GLY A 8 21.36 -2.90 23.74
C GLY A 8 21.78 -1.51 23.24
N LEU A 9 22.80 -1.46 22.38
CA LEU A 9 23.42 -0.24 21.83
C LEU A 9 22.68 0.31 20.61
N GLU A 10 21.74 -0.45 20.06
CA GLU A 10 20.87 0.00 18.97
C GLU A 10 19.65 0.75 19.55
N LEU A 11 19.40 1.95 19.04
CA LEU A 11 18.26 2.74 19.46
C LEU A 11 17.01 2.19 18.75
N THR A 12 16.20 1.42 19.47
CA THR A 12 14.93 0.90 18.95
C THR A 12 13.99 2.04 18.55
N PRO A 13 13.02 1.81 17.63
CA PRO A 13 12.03 2.82 17.24
C PRO A 13 11.35 3.44 18.47
N GLU A 14 10.95 2.63 19.45
CA GLU A 14 10.35 3.12 20.69
C GLU A 14 11.27 4.05 21.50
N ARG A 15 12.55 3.69 21.64
CA ARG A 15 13.53 4.53 22.35
C ARG A 15 13.74 5.85 21.62
N PHE A 16 13.75 5.83 20.29
CA PHE A 16 13.81 7.04 19.48
C PHE A 16 12.56 7.91 19.68
N ALA A 17 11.36 7.33 19.61
CA ALA A 17 10.10 8.05 19.75
C ALA A 17 9.97 8.74 21.12
N ARG A 18 10.39 8.06 22.18
CA ARG A 18 10.46 8.66 23.52
C ARG A 18 11.51 9.77 23.60
N LYS A 19 12.66 9.61 22.93
CA LYS A 19 13.73 10.60 22.94
C LYS A 19 13.32 11.88 22.20
N ILE A 20 12.74 11.76 21.01
CA ILE A 20 12.29 12.92 20.24
C ILE A 20 11.11 13.61 20.96
N GLY A 21 10.16 12.86 21.53
CA GLY A 21 9.07 13.44 22.33
C GLY A 21 9.57 14.24 23.54
N LYS A 22 10.59 13.74 24.25
CA LYS A 22 11.24 14.50 25.33
C LYS A 22 11.90 15.79 24.80
N SER A 23 12.56 15.72 23.64
CA SER A 23 13.17 16.89 23.03
C SER A 23 12.11 17.93 22.64
N MET A 24 10.96 17.50 22.12
CA MET A 24 9.85 18.40 21.78
C MET A 24 9.26 19.08 23.02
N GLN A 25 9.09 18.33 24.12
CA GLN A 25 8.62 18.88 25.40
C GLN A 25 9.63 19.84 26.03
N ALA A 26 10.93 19.61 25.81
CA ALA A 26 11.97 20.53 26.25
C ALA A 26 11.96 21.84 25.45
N THR A 27 11.77 21.78 24.13
CA THR A 27 11.68 22.97 23.26
C THR A 27 10.36 23.72 23.43
N LYS A 28 9.24 23.03 23.64
CA LYS A 28 7.91 23.61 23.88
C LYS A 28 7.30 23.05 25.18
N PRO A 29 7.65 23.64 26.34
CA PRO A 29 7.10 23.23 27.63
C PRO A 29 5.56 23.26 27.64
N GLY A 30 4.94 22.19 28.14
CA GLY A 30 3.48 22.05 28.21
C GLY A 30 2.83 21.28 27.06
N LEU A 31 3.60 20.88 26.03
CA LEU A 31 3.10 20.03 24.95
C LEU A 31 2.74 18.63 25.47
N LYS A 32 1.45 18.29 25.41
CA LYS A 32 0.96 16.95 25.76
C LYS A 32 1.10 16.04 24.53
N LEU A 33 2.03 15.10 24.61
CA LEU A 33 2.28 14.13 23.55
C LEU A 33 1.90 12.73 24.01
N VAL A 34 1.09 12.04 23.23
CA VAL A 34 0.77 10.63 23.41
C VAL A 34 1.52 9.83 22.35
N LEU A 35 2.35 8.88 22.81
CA LEU A 35 3.07 8.00 21.92
C LEU A 35 2.10 6.94 21.36
N ASP A 36 1.98 6.92 20.03
CA ASP A 36 1.32 5.87 19.27
C ASP A 36 2.42 5.04 18.59
N LEU A 37 2.78 3.92 19.20
CA LEU A 37 3.81 3.03 18.66
C LEU A 37 3.34 2.24 17.45
N GLU A 38 2.03 1.92 17.39
CA GLU A 38 1.44 1.16 16.30
C GLU A 38 1.59 1.91 14.98
N ASN A 39 1.30 3.22 14.99
CA ASN A 39 1.45 4.09 13.81
C ASN A 39 2.79 4.85 13.77
N PHE A 40 3.66 4.62 14.75
CA PHE A 40 4.95 5.28 14.98
C PHE A 40 4.91 6.81 14.89
N ARG A 41 4.09 7.40 15.78
CA ARG A 41 3.75 8.83 15.85
C ARG A 41 3.72 9.37 17.27
N LEU A 42 3.77 10.71 17.39
CA LEU A 42 3.46 11.44 18.62
C LEU A 42 2.21 12.28 18.41
N ARG A 43 1.12 11.96 19.10
CA ARG A 43 -0.16 12.69 18.98
C ARG A 43 -0.22 13.87 19.95
N ILE A 44 -0.69 15.01 19.47
CA ILE A 44 -1.07 16.18 20.28
C ILE A 44 -2.57 16.13 20.60
N SER A 45 -3.39 15.72 19.62
CA SER A 45 -4.83 15.55 19.74
C SER A 45 -5.30 14.33 18.93
N GLU A 46 -6.61 14.14 18.76
CA GLU A 46 -7.11 13.07 17.87
C GLU A 46 -6.76 13.30 16.41
N SER A 47 -6.68 14.56 15.96
CA SER A 47 -6.43 14.92 14.56
C SER A 47 -5.05 15.53 14.30
N ASP A 48 -4.24 15.75 15.34
CA ASP A 48 -2.95 16.43 15.23
C ASP A 48 -1.83 15.53 15.80
N TYR A 49 -0.84 15.21 14.97
CA TYR A 49 0.23 14.29 15.31
C TYR A 49 1.50 14.52 14.47
N PHE A 50 2.64 14.08 15.01
CA PHE A 50 3.93 14.06 14.32
C PHE A 50 4.29 12.65 13.89
N ASN A 51 4.59 12.47 12.60
CA ASN A 51 5.07 11.21 12.08
C ASN A 51 6.59 11.08 12.29
N LEU A 52 7.03 9.99 12.93
CA LEU A 52 8.42 9.84 13.36
C LEU A 52 9.31 9.06 12.39
N HIS A 53 8.71 8.46 11.36
CA HIS A 53 9.38 7.59 10.41
C HIS A 53 10.61 8.23 9.74
N ASN A 54 10.50 9.49 9.34
CA ASN A 54 11.58 10.19 8.62
C ASN A 54 12.68 10.65 9.57
N ALA A 55 12.29 11.24 10.70
CA ALA A 55 13.23 11.62 11.73
C ALA A 55 14.05 10.41 12.21
N TYR A 56 13.42 9.25 12.35
CA TYR A 56 14.10 8.01 12.73
C TYR A 56 15.06 7.53 11.67
N HIS A 57 14.64 7.51 10.40
CA HIS A 57 15.49 7.11 9.28
C HIS A 57 16.72 8.01 9.13
N ALA A 58 16.52 9.32 9.13
CA ALA A 58 17.60 10.31 9.07
C ALA A 58 18.56 10.17 10.27
N PHE A 59 18.02 9.97 11.47
CA PHE A 59 18.83 9.73 12.67
C PHE A 59 19.65 8.43 12.58
N LYS A 60 19.07 7.35 12.02
CA LYS A 60 19.76 6.07 11.87
C LYS A 60 20.94 6.20 10.90
N ASN A 61 20.73 6.90 9.78
CA ASN A 61 21.73 7.04 8.71
C ASN A 61 22.78 8.13 8.99
N ALA A 62 22.50 9.08 9.89
CA ALA A 62 23.46 10.11 10.26
C ALA A 62 24.67 9.56 11.05
N PRO A 63 25.88 10.11 10.84
CA PRO A 63 27.05 9.82 11.67
C PRO A 63 26.74 10.06 13.15
N ARG A 64 27.28 9.23 14.05
CA ARG A 64 26.96 9.28 15.49
C ARG A 64 27.12 10.67 16.12
N LYS A 65 28.07 11.47 15.62
CA LYS A 65 28.33 12.85 16.09
C LYS A 65 27.28 13.87 15.63
N GLU A 66 26.56 13.58 14.53
CA GLU A 66 25.58 14.48 13.92
C GLU A 66 24.14 14.16 14.31
N ARG A 67 23.90 12.96 14.87
CA ARG A 67 22.58 12.47 15.26
C ARG A 67 21.78 13.41 16.16
N GLU A 68 22.41 14.04 17.14
CA GLU A 68 21.73 15.03 18.00
C GLU A 68 21.33 16.29 17.22
N LYS A 69 22.18 16.74 16.29
CA LYS A 69 21.88 17.89 15.42
C LYS A 69 20.71 17.58 14.50
N VAL A 70 20.72 16.40 13.85
CA VAL A 70 19.62 15.93 12.99
C VAL A 70 18.31 15.88 13.79
N MET A 71 18.33 15.31 15.00
CA MET A 71 17.15 15.24 15.85
C MET A 71 16.63 16.65 16.22
N ALA A 72 17.51 17.58 16.57
CA ALA A 72 17.13 18.96 16.90
C ALA A 72 16.49 19.68 15.70
N GLN A 73 16.98 19.46 14.48
CA GLN A 73 16.40 20.02 13.25
C GLN A 73 14.97 19.52 13.01
N PHE A 74 14.71 18.23 13.20
CA PHE A 74 13.35 17.68 13.09
C PHE A 74 12.41 18.24 14.17
N VAL A 75 12.89 18.38 15.41
CA VAL A 75 12.09 18.96 16.50
C VAL A 75 11.70 20.40 16.18
N GLU A 76 12.63 21.19 15.66
CA GLU A 76 12.37 22.57 15.27
C GLU A 76 11.30 22.65 14.16
N GLY A 77 11.47 21.90 13.06
CA GLY A 77 10.52 21.90 11.95
C GLY A 77 9.14 21.36 12.31
N MET A 78 9.06 20.43 13.26
CA MET A 78 7.79 19.93 13.79
C MET A 78 7.07 20.96 14.67
N LEU A 79 7.79 21.70 15.51
CA LEU A 79 7.18 22.62 16.47
C LEU A 79 6.90 24.00 15.90
N ASN A 80 7.71 24.42 14.94
CA ASN A 80 7.66 25.73 14.29
C ASN A 80 7.58 25.54 12.77
N PRO A 81 6.49 24.93 12.26
CA PRO A 81 6.31 24.87 10.81
C PRO A 81 6.27 26.30 10.26
N PRO A 82 6.94 26.61 9.13
CA PRO A 82 6.90 27.94 8.55
C PRO A 82 5.44 28.38 8.29
N VAL A 83 5.08 29.56 8.82
CA VAL A 83 3.69 30.05 8.93
C VAL A 83 3.25 30.96 7.77
N ALA A 84 4.09 31.18 6.76
CA ALA A 84 3.65 31.90 5.56
C ALA A 84 2.92 30.92 4.61
N PRO A 85 1.75 31.27 4.03
CA PRO A 85 1.23 30.52 2.90
C PRO A 85 2.24 30.65 1.76
N LEU A 86 2.99 29.57 1.53
CA LEU A 86 3.96 29.53 0.44
C LEU A 86 3.16 29.55 -0.88
N THR A 87 3.54 30.44 -1.78
CA THR A 87 3.04 30.47 -3.16
C THR A 87 3.51 29.24 -3.92
N PHE A 88 2.84 28.91 -5.05
CA PHE A 88 3.30 27.81 -5.90
C PHE A 88 4.78 27.94 -6.30
N GLU A 89 5.21 29.15 -6.65
CA GLU A 89 6.60 29.39 -7.08
C GLU A 89 7.62 29.09 -5.96
N GLU A 90 7.25 29.30 -4.70
CA GLU A 90 8.10 29.00 -3.55
C GLU A 90 8.14 27.50 -3.23
N VAL A 91 7.04 26.77 -3.48
CA VAL A 91 6.99 25.32 -3.17
C VAL A 91 7.40 24.43 -4.34
N ARG A 92 7.37 24.92 -5.58
CA ARG A 92 7.45 24.06 -6.77
C ARG A 92 8.70 23.18 -6.82
N SER A 93 9.85 23.66 -6.33
CA SER A 93 11.12 22.92 -6.31
C SER A 93 11.21 21.83 -5.23
N PHE A 94 10.26 21.84 -4.28
CA PHE A 94 10.15 20.87 -3.20
C PHE A 94 9.13 19.77 -3.51
N LEU A 95 8.36 19.91 -4.61
CA LEU A 95 7.38 18.91 -4.99
C LEU A 95 8.06 17.68 -5.60
N LEU A 96 7.63 16.50 -5.20
CA LEU A 96 8.04 15.24 -5.82
C LEU A 96 6.82 14.32 -6.03
N PRO A 97 6.77 13.58 -7.15
CA PRO A 97 5.72 12.62 -7.37
C PRO A 97 6.00 11.41 -6.47
N VAL A 98 4.96 10.86 -5.89
CA VAL A 98 5.06 9.70 -5.00
C VAL A 98 4.00 8.67 -5.33
N LEU A 99 4.43 7.42 -5.42
CA LEU A 99 3.53 6.29 -5.49
C LEU A 99 3.20 5.80 -4.08
N ARG A 100 1.91 5.62 -3.83
CA ARG A 100 1.38 5.16 -2.55
C ARG A 100 0.36 4.06 -2.79
N ARG A 101 0.34 3.08 -1.91
CA ARG A 101 -0.70 2.06 -1.91
C ARG A 101 -2.07 2.72 -1.75
N LYS A 102 -3.09 2.21 -2.46
CA LYS A 102 -4.47 2.73 -2.46
C LYS A 102 -5.11 2.78 -1.08
N SER A 103 -4.70 1.92 -0.14
CA SER A 103 -5.15 1.95 1.26
C SER A 103 -4.88 3.30 1.96
N LEU A 104 -3.96 4.12 1.45
CA LEU A 104 -3.77 5.49 1.92
C LEU A 104 -5.05 6.34 1.76
N LEU A 105 -5.85 6.11 0.72
CA LEU A 105 -7.09 6.85 0.48
C LEU A 105 -8.10 6.60 1.61
N ASP A 106 -8.30 5.33 1.95
CA ASP A 106 -9.19 4.94 3.05
C ASP A 106 -8.71 5.51 4.38
N TYR A 107 -7.39 5.49 4.61
CA TYR A 107 -6.78 6.09 5.78
C TYR A 107 -7.06 7.60 5.85
N VAL A 108 -6.77 8.37 4.79
CA VAL A 108 -7.01 9.83 4.77
C VAL A 108 -8.49 10.15 4.97
N MET A 109 -9.40 9.42 4.31
CA MET A 109 -10.85 9.61 4.44
C MET A 109 -11.35 9.35 5.88
N ARG A 110 -10.78 8.36 6.58
CA ARG A 110 -11.15 8.03 7.97
C ARG A 110 -10.69 9.09 8.96
N GLU A 111 -9.46 9.56 8.80
CA GLU A 111 -8.84 10.53 9.71
C GLU A 111 -9.36 11.95 9.50
N THR A 112 -9.96 12.22 8.35
CA THR A 112 -10.63 13.49 8.09
C THR A 112 -11.91 13.56 8.94
N PRO A 113 -12.04 14.58 9.83
CA PRO A 113 -13.24 14.78 10.62
C PRO A 113 -14.49 14.83 9.75
N LEU A 114 -15.62 14.29 10.24
CA LEU A 114 -16.87 14.18 9.49
C LEU A 114 -17.35 15.53 8.92
N ASP A 115 -17.20 16.60 9.69
CA ASP A 115 -17.55 17.98 9.32
C ASP A 115 -16.64 18.57 8.23
N LYS A 116 -15.46 17.97 8.02
CA LYS A 116 -14.48 18.37 7.00
C LYS A 116 -14.40 17.43 5.80
N ARG A 117 -15.17 16.33 5.81
CA ARG A 117 -15.24 15.41 4.66
C ARG A 117 -15.85 16.16 3.47
N GLY A 118 -15.06 16.37 2.42
CA GLY A 118 -15.44 17.14 1.24
C GLY A 118 -14.76 18.52 1.15
N GLU A 119 -14.00 18.94 2.16
CA GLU A 119 -13.20 20.19 2.13
C GLU A 119 -11.85 20.04 1.38
N GLY A 120 -11.60 18.88 0.78
CA GLY A 120 -10.42 18.57 -0.02
C GLY A 120 -9.76 17.28 0.47
N GLY A 121 -9.70 16.28 -0.41
CA GLY A 121 -9.08 14.98 -0.11
C GLY A 121 -7.57 14.97 -0.36
N LEU A 122 -7.03 13.77 -0.44
CA LEU A 122 -5.72 13.56 -1.04
C LEU A 122 -5.75 14.06 -2.50
N ALA A 123 -4.74 14.81 -2.94
CA ALA A 123 -4.59 15.10 -4.36
C ALA A 123 -3.87 13.93 -5.06
N TYR A 124 -4.57 13.18 -5.91
CA TYR A 124 -4.02 11.99 -6.58
C TYR A 124 -4.61 11.70 -7.97
N ARG A 125 -3.96 10.76 -8.67
CA ARG A 125 -4.46 10.03 -9.84
C ARG A 125 -4.26 8.54 -9.65
N ASP A 126 -5.10 7.72 -10.27
CA ASP A 126 -4.83 6.29 -10.37
C ASP A 126 -3.57 6.05 -11.21
N PHE A 127 -2.72 5.13 -10.75
CA PHE A 127 -1.51 4.74 -11.46
C PHE A 127 -1.51 3.25 -11.83
N GLY A 128 -2.11 2.42 -10.97
CA GLY A 128 -2.15 0.97 -11.16
C GLY A 128 -3.27 0.32 -10.37
N PRO A 129 -3.27 -1.03 -10.30
CA PRO A 129 -4.33 -1.77 -9.62
C PRO A 129 -4.41 -1.44 -8.13
N ASP A 130 -3.25 -1.31 -7.47
CA ASP A 130 -3.11 -1.17 -6.02
C ASP A 130 -2.39 0.11 -5.57
N VAL A 131 -2.06 1.01 -6.51
CA VAL A 131 -1.31 2.25 -6.24
C VAL A 131 -1.93 3.48 -6.87
N VAL A 132 -1.72 4.61 -6.20
CA VAL A 132 -2.04 5.96 -6.65
C VAL A 132 -0.77 6.79 -6.82
N LEU A 133 -0.81 7.69 -7.79
CA LEU A 133 0.14 8.78 -7.95
C LEU A 133 -0.35 10.00 -7.17
N ALA A 134 0.42 10.41 -6.18
CA ALA A 134 0.20 11.62 -5.41
C ALA A 134 1.43 12.54 -5.49
N LEU A 135 1.34 13.70 -4.83
CA LEU A 135 2.45 14.63 -4.70
C LEU A 135 2.91 14.67 -3.25
N ALA A 136 4.22 14.68 -3.04
CA ALA A 136 4.83 14.99 -1.76
C ALA A 136 5.42 16.40 -1.80
N PHE A 137 5.26 17.12 -0.70
CA PHE A 137 6.01 18.31 -0.41
C PHE A 137 7.19 17.90 0.48
N ASP A 138 8.39 17.90 -0.11
CA ASP A 138 9.64 17.45 0.51
C ASP A 138 10.53 18.64 0.85
N ALA A 139 10.25 19.24 2.01
CA ALA A 139 11.05 20.30 2.59
C ALA A 139 12.17 19.72 3.46
N GLU A 140 13.21 20.52 3.72
CA GLU A 140 14.41 20.09 4.46
C GLU A 140 14.13 19.40 5.81
N GLN A 141 13.00 19.73 6.45
CA GLN A 141 12.63 19.25 7.78
C GLN A 141 11.29 18.50 7.81
N SER A 142 10.57 18.40 6.70
CA SER A 142 9.26 17.77 6.65
C SER A 142 8.95 17.18 5.28
N LEU A 143 8.35 16.00 5.29
CA LEU A 143 7.76 15.39 4.11
C LEU A 143 6.28 15.18 4.40
N SER A 144 5.44 15.86 3.63
CA SER A 144 3.98 15.72 3.70
C SER A 144 3.43 15.34 2.34
N ILE A 145 2.25 14.75 2.35
CA ILE A 145 1.51 14.50 1.12
C ILE A 145 0.65 15.73 0.84
N VAL A 146 0.64 16.18 -0.41
CA VAL A 146 -0.13 17.35 -0.84
C VAL A 146 -1.61 17.01 -0.90
N MET A 147 -2.41 17.83 -0.22
CA MET A 147 -3.87 17.74 -0.22
C MET A 147 -4.48 18.64 -1.29
N GLU A 148 -5.73 18.37 -1.71
CA GLU A 148 -6.44 19.19 -2.69
C GLU A 148 -6.60 20.65 -2.23
N ALA A 149 -6.78 20.87 -0.93
CA ALA A 149 -6.84 22.21 -0.35
C ALA A 149 -5.56 23.03 -0.61
N GLN A 150 -4.39 22.40 -0.53
CA GLN A 150 -3.11 23.07 -0.79
C GLN A 150 -2.96 23.47 -2.27
N LEU A 151 -3.38 22.60 -3.20
CA LEU A 151 -3.39 22.95 -4.63
C LEU A 151 -4.29 24.14 -4.92
N LYS A 152 -5.45 24.20 -4.26
CA LYS A 152 -6.39 25.33 -4.35
C LYS A 152 -5.81 26.62 -3.77
N GLU A 153 -5.13 26.54 -2.63
CA GLU A 153 -4.41 27.68 -2.02
C GLU A 153 -3.29 28.20 -2.93
N TRP A 154 -2.56 27.31 -3.59
CA TRP A 154 -1.51 27.63 -4.57
C TRP A 154 -2.07 28.13 -5.90
N GLY A 155 -3.37 27.96 -6.15
CA GLY A 155 -4.03 28.35 -7.39
C GLY A 155 -3.62 27.53 -8.62
N VAL A 156 -3.23 26.26 -8.42
CA VAL A 156 -2.75 25.37 -9.50
C VAL A 156 -3.55 24.06 -9.56
N THR A 157 -3.55 23.44 -10.74
CA THR A 157 -4.11 22.09 -10.90
C THR A 157 -3.13 21.01 -10.43
N PHE A 158 -3.63 19.80 -10.20
CA PHE A 158 -2.79 18.64 -9.92
C PHE A 158 -1.78 18.41 -11.05
N GLU A 159 -2.19 18.54 -12.31
CA GLU A 159 -1.35 18.35 -13.49
C GLU A 159 -0.19 19.36 -13.51
N THR A 160 -0.46 20.63 -13.22
CA THR A 160 0.57 21.68 -13.17
C THR A 160 1.60 21.39 -12.08
N ALA A 161 1.14 20.97 -10.90
CA ALA A 161 2.02 20.61 -9.79
C ALA A 161 2.79 19.30 -10.07
N LEU A 162 2.18 18.35 -10.78
CA LEU A 162 2.81 17.10 -11.20
C LEU A 162 3.92 17.34 -12.22
N GLU A 163 3.75 18.24 -13.19
CA GLU A 163 4.81 18.60 -14.14
C GLU A 163 6.07 19.09 -13.40
N ALA A 164 5.92 20.04 -12.46
CA ALA A 164 7.03 20.52 -11.65
C ALA A 164 7.67 19.39 -10.81
N ALA A 165 6.84 18.52 -10.24
CA ALA A 165 7.31 17.39 -9.45
C ALA A 165 8.10 16.39 -10.30
N MET A 166 7.64 16.10 -11.52
CA MET A 166 8.31 15.21 -12.48
C MET A 166 9.68 15.77 -12.90
N ASP A 167 9.78 17.08 -13.14
CA ASP A 167 11.05 17.75 -13.43
C ASP A 167 12.02 17.63 -12.24
N ASN A 168 11.54 17.84 -11.01
CA ASN A 168 12.35 17.67 -9.81
C ASN A 168 12.84 16.23 -9.64
N LEU A 169 11.97 15.23 -9.85
CA LEU A 169 12.36 13.82 -9.79
C LEU A 169 13.43 13.51 -10.83
N ARG A 170 13.23 13.95 -12.07
CA ARG A 170 14.18 13.74 -13.16
C ARG A 170 15.55 14.35 -12.85
N ASN A 171 15.57 15.57 -12.33
CA ASN A 171 16.82 16.24 -11.92
C ASN A 171 17.56 15.49 -10.80
N ARG A 172 16.84 14.74 -9.95
CA ARG A 172 17.40 13.88 -8.90
C ARG A 172 17.70 12.45 -9.36
N SER A 173 17.50 12.13 -10.64
CA SER A 173 17.56 10.75 -11.16
C SER A 173 18.73 10.51 -12.11
N ILE A 174 19.93 10.88 -11.66
CA ILE A 174 21.16 10.39 -12.29
C ILE A 174 21.20 8.86 -12.17
N ASP A 175 21.54 8.17 -13.26
CA ASP A 175 21.54 6.70 -13.32
C ASP A 175 22.34 6.07 -12.16
N ASN A 176 21.67 5.18 -11.42
CA ASN A 176 22.21 4.55 -10.21
C ASN A 176 21.56 3.19 -9.97
N PHE A 177 21.48 2.38 -11.02
CA PHE A 177 21.12 0.96 -10.91
C PHE A 177 22.33 0.11 -10.52
N CYS A 178 22.06 -0.96 -9.78
CA CYS A 178 23.05 -1.95 -9.36
C CYS A 178 22.58 -3.35 -9.75
N ALA A 179 23.47 -4.14 -10.34
CA ALA A 179 23.23 -5.56 -10.57
C ALA A 179 23.12 -6.30 -9.22
N ILE A 180 22.24 -7.30 -9.17
CA ILE A 180 22.12 -8.18 -8.01
C ILE A 180 23.08 -9.35 -8.15
N GLU A 181 23.98 -9.51 -7.17
CA GLU A 181 24.87 -10.66 -7.10
C GLU A 181 24.07 -11.96 -7.00
N GLY A 182 24.41 -12.95 -7.83
CA GLY A 182 23.71 -14.24 -7.88
C GLY A 182 22.38 -14.24 -8.66
N ALA A 183 21.94 -13.10 -9.21
CA ALA A 183 20.74 -13.02 -10.05
C ALA A 183 21.04 -12.32 -11.39
N PRO A 184 21.66 -13.01 -12.37
CA PRO A 184 22.00 -12.42 -13.66
C PRO A 184 20.80 -11.81 -14.39
N GLY A 185 20.94 -10.56 -14.82
CA GLY A 185 19.89 -9.82 -15.53
C GLY A 185 18.91 -9.08 -14.60
N LEU A 186 18.94 -9.31 -13.28
CA LEU A 186 18.17 -8.52 -12.32
C LEU A 186 19.00 -7.32 -11.84
N THR A 187 18.39 -6.15 -11.87
CA THR A 187 18.95 -4.93 -11.29
C THR A 187 18.00 -4.34 -10.26
N ARG A 188 18.55 -3.54 -9.36
CA ARG A 188 17.81 -2.73 -8.40
C ARG A 188 18.26 -1.29 -8.41
N SER A 189 17.38 -0.42 -7.98
CA SER A 189 17.68 0.96 -7.64
C SER A 189 18.64 1.07 -6.45
N ASN A 190 19.47 2.11 -6.44
CA ASN A 190 20.44 2.37 -5.37
C ASN A 190 20.55 3.88 -5.03
N TRP A 191 19.47 4.65 -5.24
CA TRP A 191 19.47 6.09 -4.93
C TRP A 191 19.48 6.39 -3.43
N LEU A 192 18.89 5.50 -2.62
CA LEU A 192 18.84 5.61 -1.15
C LEU A 192 18.19 6.91 -0.66
N ASP A 193 17.27 7.47 -1.45
CA ASP A 193 16.55 8.71 -1.16
C ASP A 193 15.04 8.49 -0.92
N ALA A 194 14.58 7.23 -0.93
CA ALA A 194 13.19 6.81 -0.73
C ALA A 194 12.20 7.23 -1.83
N TYR A 195 12.71 7.61 -3.01
CA TYR A 195 11.94 7.86 -4.22
C TYR A 195 12.20 6.83 -5.32
N ASP A 196 12.78 5.69 -4.97
CA ASP A 196 13.04 4.56 -5.85
C ASP A 196 11.76 4.14 -6.60
N SER A 197 10.64 3.97 -5.88
CA SER A 197 9.38 3.60 -6.54
C SER A 197 8.87 4.67 -7.49
N SER A 198 9.05 5.96 -7.16
CA SER A 198 8.64 7.08 -8.00
C SER A 198 9.38 7.11 -9.35
N ARG A 199 10.60 6.58 -9.41
CA ARG A 199 11.39 6.53 -10.65
C ARG A 199 10.84 5.59 -11.71
N ILE A 200 9.84 4.77 -11.37
CA ILE A 200 9.04 4.09 -12.39
C ILE A 200 8.43 5.11 -13.37
N LEU A 201 8.08 6.33 -12.93
CA LEU A 201 7.48 7.37 -13.76
C LEU A 201 8.42 7.95 -14.85
N LEU A 202 9.67 7.48 -14.91
CA LEU A 202 10.67 7.90 -15.90
C LEU A 202 11.02 6.74 -16.84
N PRO A 203 10.18 6.43 -17.86
CA PRO A 203 10.42 5.28 -18.75
C PRO A 203 11.80 5.25 -19.40
N ASP A 204 12.33 6.42 -19.77
CA ASP A 204 13.66 6.55 -20.38
C ASP A 204 14.82 6.15 -19.43
N LEU A 205 14.59 6.23 -18.12
CA LEU A 205 15.52 5.75 -17.11
C LEU A 205 15.46 4.22 -17.00
N LEU A 206 14.26 3.62 -17.11
CA LEU A 206 14.05 2.17 -16.94
C LEU A 206 14.80 1.35 -17.98
N PHE A 207 14.88 1.84 -19.23
CA PHE A 207 15.65 1.18 -20.29
C PHE A 207 17.17 1.13 -20.01
N ARG A 208 17.70 2.01 -19.15
CA ARG A 208 19.12 1.99 -18.75
C ARG A 208 19.39 0.94 -17.68
N GLY A 209 18.35 0.54 -16.94
CA GLY A 209 18.44 -0.44 -15.87
C GLY A 209 18.41 -1.90 -16.34
N VAL A 210 18.19 -2.17 -17.63
CA VAL A 210 18.19 -3.53 -18.19
C VAL A 210 19.26 -3.70 -19.26
N ALA A 211 19.91 -4.87 -19.30
CA ALA A 211 20.99 -5.14 -20.24
C ALA A 211 20.49 -5.53 -21.65
N SER A 212 19.24 -5.96 -21.78
CA SER A 212 18.61 -6.40 -23.03
C SER A 212 17.10 -6.44 -22.89
N GLY A 213 16.38 -6.44 -24.02
CA GLY A 213 14.92 -6.56 -24.04
C GLY A 213 14.23 -5.33 -23.45
N ASP A 214 12.92 -5.44 -23.24
CA ASP A 214 12.14 -4.39 -22.61
C ASP A 214 12.18 -4.53 -21.09
N PRO A 215 12.22 -3.42 -20.33
CA PRO A 215 12.22 -3.48 -18.88
C PRO A 215 10.85 -3.93 -18.35
N VAL A 216 10.87 -5.01 -17.59
CA VAL A 216 9.82 -5.38 -16.64
C VAL A 216 10.22 -4.87 -15.27
N VAL A 217 9.27 -4.25 -14.57
CA VAL A 217 9.56 -3.43 -13.39
C VAL A 217 8.63 -3.79 -12.24
N MET A 218 9.17 -3.82 -11.02
CA MET A 218 8.39 -3.92 -9.78
C MET A 218 8.80 -2.85 -8.78
N ILE A 219 7.82 -2.36 -8.03
CA ILE A 219 7.99 -1.37 -6.95
C ILE A 219 7.38 -1.89 -5.64
N PRO A 220 7.94 -2.95 -5.03
CA PRO A 220 7.33 -3.60 -3.87
C PRO A 220 7.19 -2.67 -2.65
N THR A 221 8.16 -1.77 -2.47
CA THR A 221 8.17 -0.79 -1.38
C THR A 221 8.53 0.60 -1.93
N ARG A 222 8.38 1.64 -1.10
CA ARG A 222 8.76 3.01 -1.49
C ARG A 222 10.24 3.16 -1.87
N GLU A 223 11.10 2.31 -1.30
CA GLU A 223 12.56 2.37 -1.38
C GLU A 223 13.14 1.31 -2.33
N THR A 224 12.30 0.56 -3.03
CA THR A 224 12.73 -0.54 -3.89
C THR A 224 12.13 -0.40 -5.28
N LEU A 225 12.98 -0.34 -6.29
CA LEU A 225 12.64 -0.46 -7.70
C LEU A 225 13.51 -1.58 -8.31
N LEU A 226 12.87 -2.63 -8.81
CA LEU A 226 13.53 -3.80 -9.40
C LEU A 226 13.26 -3.84 -10.89
N LEU A 227 14.26 -4.23 -11.70
CA LEU A 227 14.13 -4.36 -13.14
C LEU A 227 14.72 -5.68 -13.64
N ALA A 228 14.00 -6.32 -14.56
CA ALA A 228 14.44 -7.52 -15.27
C ALA A 228 14.02 -7.42 -16.74
N PRO A 229 14.76 -8.02 -17.68
CA PRO A 229 14.32 -8.17 -19.04
C PRO A 229 13.02 -8.98 -19.17
N ASP A 230 12.13 -8.56 -20.06
CA ASP A 230 10.90 -9.26 -20.40
C ASP A 230 11.14 -10.67 -20.95
N ASN A 231 12.27 -10.86 -21.65
CA ASN A 231 12.71 -12.12 -22.22
C ASN A 231 13.53 -13.00 -21.26
N ASN A 232 13.61 -12.69 -19.97
CA ASN A 232 14.37 -13.45 -18.98
C ASN A 232 13.51 -13.88 -17.79
N ALA A 233 12.87 -15.05 -17.91
CA ALA A 233 12.01 -15.62 -16.86
C ALA A 233 12.77 -15.90 -15.55
N ALA A 234 14.05 -16.31 -15.61
CA ALA A 234 14.85 -16.56 -14.42
C ALA A 234 15.10 -15.27 -13.61
N ALA A 235 15.38 -14.16 -14.28
CA ALA A 235 15.50 -12.85 -13.64
C ALA A 235 14.16 -12.36 -13.06
N GLN A 236 13.04 -12.61 -13.74
CA GLN A 236 11.70 -12.29 -13.23
C GLN A 236 11.33 -13.12 -11.99
N LEU A 237 11.68 -14.41 -11.95
CA LEU A 237 11.51 -15.22 -10.73
C LEU A 237 12.37 -14.70 -9.57
N ALA A 238 13.62 -14.33 -9.84
CA ALA A 238 14.48 -13.71 -8.83
C ALA A 238 13.94 -12.35 -8.36
N MET A 239 13.37 -11.55 -9.26
CA MET A 239 12.67 -10.30 -8.95
C MET A 239 11.53 -10.54 -7.97
N LEU A 240 10.67 -11.53 -8.23
CA LEU A 240 9.55 -11.88 -7.34
C LEU A 240 10.05 -12.34 -5.96
N ALA A 241 11.10 -13.17 -5.90
CA ALA A 241 11.69 -13.57 -4.63
C ALA A 241 12.20 -12.37 -3.81
N LEU A 242 12.89 -11.42 -4.46
CA LEU A 242 13.39 -10.19 -3.83
C LEU A 242 12.27 -9.23 -3.42
N ALA A 243 11.23 -9.10 -4.24
CA ALA A 243 10.05 -8.31 -3.92
C ALA A 243 9.31 -8.87 -2.70
N GLY A 244 9.16 -10.20 -2.61
CA GLY A 244 8.58 -10.86 -1.43
C GLY A 244 9.39 -10.59 -0.15
N GLN A 245 10.71 -10.65 -0.21
CA GLN A 245 11.58 -10.28 0.92
C GLN A 245 11.42 -8.80 1.31
N ALA A 246 11.42 -7.89 0.33
CA ALA A 246 11.26 -6.47 0.58
C ALA A 246 9.91 -6.13 1.26
N LEU A 247 8.84 -6.86 0.91
CA LEU A 247 7.53 -6.73 1.57
C LEU A 247 7.56 -7.26 3.01
N GLN A 248 8.29 -8.34 3.29
CA GLN A 248 8.45 -8.83 4.67
C GLN A 248 9.27 -7.88 5.55
N ASP A 249 10.30 -7.26 4.99
CA ASP A 249 11.25 -6.42 5.73
C ASP A 249 10.78 -4.97 5.95
N SER A 250 9.74 -4.54 5.23
CA SER A 250 9.27 -3.15 5.23
C SER A 250 7.77 -3.08 5.50
N SER A 251 7.34 -2.11 6.30
CA SER A 251 5.92 -1.74 6.43
C SER A 251 5.47 -0.73 5.36
N ARG A 252 6.38 -0.26 4.50
CA ARG A 252 6.11 0.79 3.50
C ARG A 252 5.83 0.20 2.12
N TRP A 253 4.84 -0.68 2.06
CA TRP A 253 4.43 -1.35 0.83
C TRP A 253 3.96 -0.34 -0.22
N CYS A 254 4.20 -0.67 -1.48
CA CYS A 254 3.77 0.12 -2.62
C CYS A 254 2.90 -0.73 -3.56
N SER A 255 3.48 -1.50 -4.48
CA SER A 255 2.72 -2.35 -5.41
C SER A 255 3.27 -3.78 -5.50
N THR A 256 2.38 -4.77 -5.63
CA THR A 256 2.77 -6.14 -6.02
C THR A 256 2.76 -6.35 -7.53
N ALA A 257 2.21 -5.41 -8.31
CA ALA A 257 2.10 -5.57 -9.75
C ALA A 257 3.47 -5.51 -10.44
N MET A 258 3.57 -6.25 -11.54
CA MET A 258 4.64 -6.08 -12.52
C MET A 258 4.17 -5.09 -13.58
N TYR A 259 5.08 -4.22 -14.03
CA TYR A 259 4.81 -3.21 -15.05
C TYR A 259 5.77 -3.39 -16.21
N LYS A 260 5.35 -3.02 -17.42
CA LYS A 260 6.20 -2.99 -18.61
C LYS A 260 5.99 -1.67 -19.35
N VAL A 261 7.04 -1.17 -19.98
CA VAL A 261 6.92 0.00 -20.88
C VAL A 261 6.38 -0.46 -22.24
N VAL A 262 5.21 0.04 -22.63
CA VAL A 262 4.54 -0.19 -23.92
C VAL A 262 4.27 1.17 -24.56
N ASP A 263 4.79 1.40 -25.78
CA ASP A 263 4.66 2.67 -26.51
C ASP A 263 5.03 3.93 -25.68
N GLY A 264 6.07 3.80 -24.85
CA GLY A 264 6.57 4.87 -23.98
C GLY A 264 5.72 5.13 -22.74
N ARG A 265 4.70 4.31 -22.47
CA ARG A 265 3.84 4.35 -21.28
C ARG A 265 4.01 3.09 -20.46
N LEU A 266 3.67 3.15 -19.18
CA LEU A 266 3.66 1.96 -18.33
C LEU A 266 2.29 1.33 -18.31
N ASP A 267 2.26 0.03 -18.56
CA ASP A 267 1.08 -0.80 -18.40
C ASP A 267 1.37 -1.95 -17.43
N VAL A 268 0.30 -2.47 -16.82
CA VAL A 268 0.38 -3.70 -16.02
C VAL A 268 0.79 -4.84 -16.92
N TYR A 269 1.85 -5.54 -16.52
CA TYR A 269 2.43 -6.64 -17.26
C TYR A 269 1.97 -7.97 -16.69
N GLU A 270 1.32 -8.77 -17.53
CA GLU A 270 1.06 -10.19 -17.24
C GLU A 270 2.22 -11.04 -17.79
N PRO A 271 2.97 -11.76 -16.93
CA PRO A 271 4.10 -12.57 -17.38
C PRO A 271 3.71 -13.65 -18.40
N GLN A 272 4.51 -13.82 -19.44
CA GLN A 272 4.29 -14.89 -20.43
C GLN A 272 4.70 -16.28 -19.93
N ASP A 273 5.66 -16.34 -19.00
CA ASP A 273 6.09 -17.58 -18.39
C ASP A 273 5.10 -18.05 -17.31
N ALA A 274 4.73 -19.34 -17.35
CA ALA A 274 3.72 -19.89 -16.44
C ALA A 274 4.17 -19.93 -14.98
N GLN A 275 5.46 -20.16 -14.73
CA GLN A 275 6.01 -20.20 -13.38
C GLN A 275 6.10 -18.79 -12.80
N VAL A 276 6.50 -17.79 -13.60
CA VAL A 276 6.48 -16.38 -13.17
C VAL A 276 5.06 -15.94 -12.82
N ARG A 277 4.06 -16.26 -13.67
CA ARG A 277 2.65 -15.95 -13.35
C ARG A 277 2.17 -16.56 -12.04
N GLU A 278 2.47 -17.84 -11.80
CA GLU A 278 2.03 -18.51 -10.58
C GLU A 278 2.73 -17.93 -9.35
N SER A 279 4.02 -17.60 -9.46
CA SER A 279 4.76 -16.95 -8.38
C SER A 279 4.26 -15.54 -8.08
N LEU A 280 3.87 -14.77 -9.10
CA LEU A 280 3.25 -13.46 -8.94
C LEU A 280 1.90 -13.58 -8.22
N ARG A 281 1.03 -14.48 -8.68
CA ARG A 281 -0.28 -14.73 -8.05
C ARG A 281 -0.17 -15.21 -6.61
N ALA A 282 0.85 -16.00 -6.28
CA ALA A 282 1.11 -16.41 -4.90
C ALA A 282 1.41 -15.20 -4.02
N MET A 283 2.33 -14.32 -4.45
CA MET A 283 2.66 -13.09 -3.72
C MET A 283 1.44 -12.16 -3.59
N GLU A 284 0.67 -11.97 -4.65
CA GLU A 284 -0.55 -11.14 -4.63
C GLU A 284 -1.55 -11.66 -3.59
N ARG A 285 -1.74 -12.99 -3.48
CA ARG A 285 -2.62 -13.59 -2.47
C ARG A 285 -2.10 -13.40 -1.04
N ASP A 286 -0.80 -13.56 -0.82
CA ASP A 286 -0.20 -13.36 0.49
C ASP A 286 -0.37 -11.91 0.96
N VAL A 287 -0.16 -10.96 0.06
CA VAL A 287 -0.36 -9.53 0.35
C VAL A 287 -1.85 -9.20 0.53
N ALA A 288 -2.72 -9.72 -0.33
CA ALA A 288 -4.17 -9.54 -0.20
C ALA A 288 -4.70 -10.08 1.13
N MET A 289 -4.16 -11.20 1.63
CA MET A 289 -4.53 -11.73 2.94
C MET A 289 -4.25 -10.72 4.07
N SER A 290 -3.10 -10.06 4.04
CA SER A 290 -2.76 -9.01 5.02
C SER A 290 -3.68 -7.79 4.87
N ASP A 291 -3.85 -7.30 3.63
CA ASP A 291 -4.68 -6.11 3.37
C ASP A 291 -6.15 -6.33 3.79
N TYR A 292 -6.73 -7.48 3.45
CA TYR A 292 -8.10 -7.80 3.80
C TYR A 292 -8.29 -8.03 5.30
N ALA A 293 -7.29 -8.57 5.99
CA ALA A 293 -7.32 -8.73 7.45
C ALA A 293 -7.30 -7.38 8.18
N ASP A 294 -6.39 -6.48 7.79
CA ASP A 294 -6.34 -5.12 8.33
C ASP A 294 -7.65 -4.38 8.05
N GLN A 295 -8.14 -4.46 6.81
CA GLN A 295 -9.40 -3.84 6.43
C GLN A 295 -10.58 -4.42 7.20
N GLN A 296 -10.65 -5.74 7.39
CA GLN A 296 -11.70 -6.41 8.16
C GLN A 296 -11.74 -5.86 9.59
N GLN A 297 -10.60 -5.89 10.29
CA GLN A 297 -10.52 -5.40 11.67
C GLN A 297 -11.01 -3.96 11.79
N GLN A 298 -10.64 -3.10 10.84
CA GLN A 298 -11.06 -1.71 10.90
C GLN A 298 -12.54 -1.49 10.58
N LEU A 299 -13.12 -2.29 9.69
CA LEU A 299 -14.56 -2.23 9.37
C LEU A 299 -15.40 -2.76 10.54
N GLU A 300 -15.00 -3.86 11.15
CA GLU A 300 -15.66 -4.42 12.34
C GLU A 300 -15.69 -3.39 13.48
N LYS A 301 -14.54 -2.78 13.80
CA LYS A 301 -14.46 -1.69 14.81
C LYS A 301 -15.40 -0.52 14.48
N ALA A 302 -15.53 -0.15 13.20
CA ALA A 302 -16.42 0.93 12.78
C ALA A 302 -17.90 0.56 12.95
N HIS A 303 -18.29 -0.66 12.55
CA HIS A 303 -19.65 -1.15 12.69
C HIS A 303 -20.06 -1.34 14.16
N GLU A 304 -19.16 -1.85 15.00
CA GLU A 304 -19.36 -1.94 16.44
C GLU A 304 -19.61 -0.57 17.07
N ARG A 305 -18.78 0.43 16.72
CA ARG A 305 -18.93 1.81 17.19
C ARG A 305 -20.28 2.41 16.76
N ASP A 306 -20.71 2.12 15.55
CA ASP A 306 -21.93 2.70 14.95
C ASP A 306 -23.19 1.85 15.26
N GLY A 307 -23.05 0.74 16.02
CA GLY A 307 -24.15 -0.13 16.41
C GLY A 307 -24.78 -0.91 15.26
N GLN A 308 -24.01 -1.17 14.20
CA GLN A 308 -24.46 -1.86 12.99
C GLN A 308 -24.09 -3.34 13.04
N ASP A 309 -25.07 -4.22 12.81
CA ASP A 309 -24.85 -5.65 12.68
C ASP A 309 -24.58 -5.99 11.21
N ILE A 310 -23.32 -5.84 10.79
CA ILE A 310 -22.87 -6.15 9.43
C ILE A 310 -21.75 -7.18 9.49
N PHE A 311 -21.96 -8.31 8.80
CA PHE A 311 -20.95 -9.36 8.72
C PHE A 311 -19.83 -9.00 7.75
N VAL A 312 -18.60 -8.86 8.23
CA VAL A 312 -17.43 -8.61 7.38
C VAL A 312 -16.70 -9.94 7.12
N ALA A 313 -16.84 -10.48 5.91
CA ALA A 313 -16.25 -11.78 5.59
C ALA A 313 -14.72 -11.72 5.51
N SER A 314 -14.05 -12.77 5.98
CA SER A 314 -12.60 -12.90 5.88
C SER A 314 -12.15 -13.34 4.48
N PHE A 315 -10.93 -12.93 4.11
CA PHE A 315 -10.20 -13.49 2.98
C PHE A 315 -9.37 -14.67 3.47
N SER A 316 -9.47 -15.81 2.81
CA SER A 316 -8.72 -17.02 3.18
C SER A 316 -8.14 -17.70 1.96
N THR A 317 -7.16 -18.57 2.15
CA THR A 317 -6.59 -19.39 1.07
C THR A 317 -6.75 -20.87 1.36
N MET A 318 -6.89 -21.67 0.32
CA MET A 318 -6.93 -23.13 0.40
C MET A 318 -6.16 -23.76 -0.75
N LYS A 319 -5.76 -25.03 -0.57
CA LYS A 319 -5.20 -25.83 -1.67
C LYS A 319 -6.32 -26.51 -2.45
N LYS A 320 -6.41 -26.23 -3.75
CA LYS A 320 -7.37 -26.83 -4.68
C LYS A 320 -6.64 -27.25 -5.95
N ASP A 321 -6.79 -28.52 -6.36
CA ASP A 321 -6.19 -29.07 -7.59
C ASP A 321 -4.67 -28.81 -7.71
N GLY A 322 -3.97 -28.90 -6.58
CA GLY A 322 -2.52 -28.68 -6.49
C GLY A 322 -2.08 -27.22 -6.44
N ARG A 323 -2.99 -26.25 -6.56
CA ARG A 323 -2.73 -24.81 -6.52
C ARG A 323 -3.30 -24.16 -5.27
N ILE A 324 -2.76 -23.02 -4.88
CA ILE A 324 -3.35 -22.18 -3.83
C ILE A 324 -4.37 -21.27 -4.50
N VAL A 325 -5.58 -21.25 -3.96
CA VAL A 325 -6.67 -20.37 -4.39
C VAL A 325 -7.21 -19.62 -3.18
N SER A 326 -7.76 -18.43 -3.40
CA SER A 326 -8.41 -17.63 -2.37
C SER A 326 -9.92 -17.90 -2.31
N PHE A 327 -10.51 -17.77 -1.13
CA PHE A 327 -11.94 -17.89 -0.95
C PHE A 327 -12.47 -17.04 0.21
N CYS A 328 -13.75 -16.70 0.15
CA CYS A 328 -14.52 -16.21 1.30
C CYS A 328 -15.78 -17.05 1.50
N THR A 329 -16.46 -16.86 2.64
CA THR A 329 -17.70 -17.57 2.96
C THR A 329 -18.88 -16.61 2.94
N TRP A 330 -19.99 -17.04 2.34
CA TRP A 330 -21.27 -16.37 2.40
C TRP A 330 -22.35 -17.38 2.78
N ASN A 331 -22.81 -17.30 4.03
CA ASN A 331 -23.84 -18.18 4.57
C ASN A 331 -25.24 -17.58 4.33
N GLU A 332 -26.26 -18.42 4.18
CA GLU A 332 -27.64 -18.00 3.94
C GLU A 332 -28.20 -17.07 5.04
N GLU A 333 -27.72 -17.24 6.27
CA GLU A 333 -28.10 -16.40 7.42
C GLU A 333 -27.56 -14.96 7.32
N VAL A 334 -26.55 -14.71 6.48
CA VAL A 334 -25.95 -13.39 6.28
C VAL A 334 -26.80 -12.58 5.30
N THR A 335 -27.64 -11.72 5.85
CA THR A 335 -28.53 -10.80 5.10
C THR A 335 -27.91 -9.42 4.86
N ALA A 336 -27.00 -8.99 5.75
CA ALA A 336 -26.20 -7.78 5.58
C ALA A 336 -24.71 -8.13 5.77
N GLY A 337 -23.93 -8.11 4.69
CA GLY A 337 -22.52 -8.47 4.77
C GLY A 337 -21.65 -7.83 3.70
N MET A 338 -20.34 -7.95 3.88
CA MET A 338 -19.30 -7.41 3.00
C MET A 338 -18.31 -8.52 2.64
N LEU A 339 -18.28 -8.91 1.36
CA LEU A 339 -17.41 -9.95 0.86
C LEU A 339 -16.11 -9.36 0.28
N PRO A 340 -14.93 -9.91 0.61
CA PRO A 340 -13.70 -9.58 -0.10
C PRO A 340 -13.72 -10.24 -1.49
N LYS A 341 -13.04 -9.63 -2.46
CA LYS A 341 -12.83 -10.24 -3.78
C LYS A 341 -11.85 -11.41 -3.64
N THR A 342 -12.25 -12.59 -4.11
CA THR A 342 -11.51 -13.86 -3.98
C THR A 342 -11.62 -14.66 -5.28
N ASP A 343 -10.90 -15.79 -5.39
CA ASP A 343 -11.06 -16.71 -6.53
C ASP A 343 -12.41 -17.45 -6.44
N PHE A 344 -12.86 -17.80 -5.23
CA PHE A 344 -14.10 -18.53 -4.98
C PHE A 344 -14.92 -17.96 -3.81
N VAL A 345 -16.25 -18.08 -3.91
CA VAL A 345 -17.15 -17.89 -2.76
C VAL A 345 -17.70 -19.24 -2.32
N ALA A 346 -17.48 -19.60 -1.06
CA ALA A 346 -18.13 -20.72 -0.40
C ALA A 346 -19.53 -20.31 0.03
N LEU A 347 -20.53 -20.69 -0.77
CA LEU A 347 -21.93 -20.50 -0.42
C LEU A 347 -22.36 -21.61 0.54
N GLY A 348 -22.99 -21.21 1.64
CA GLY A 348 -23.28 -22.09 2.77
C GLY A 348 -24.72 -22.06 3.22
N ARG A 349 -25.33 -23.22 3.46
CA ARG A 349 -26.66 -23.34 4.07
C ARG A 349 -26.65 -24.32 5.24
N PRO A 350 -27.16 -23.93 6.43
CA PRO A 350 -27.33 -24.86 7.53
C PRO A 350 -28.38 -25.92 7.21
N ARG A 351 -28.10 -27.16 7.59
CA ARG A 351 -29.04 -28.29 7.47
C ARG A 351 -29.87 -28.45 8.73
N THR A 352 -31.04 -29.05 8.59
CA THR A 352 -31.95 -29.34 9.72
C THR A 352 -31.40 -30.33 10.74
N ASP A 353 -30.40 -31.14 10.37
CA ASP A 353 -29.73 -32.09 11.26
C ASP A 353 -28.50 -31.49 11.97
N GLY A 354 -28.30 -30.17 11.89
CA GLY A 354 -27.15 -29.48 12.46
C GLY A 354 -25.88 -29.55 11.61
N GLY A 355 -25.94 -30.18 10.43
CA GLY A 355 -24.87 -30.14 9.42
C GLY A 355 -24.86 -28.84 8.62
N PHE A 356 -23.94 -28.75 7.66
CA PHE A 356 -23.82 -27.59 6.77
C PHE A 356 -23.56 -28.05 5.34
N ASP A 357 -24.37 -27.61 4.39
CA ASP A 357 -24.14 -27.84 2.98
C ASP A 357 -23.39 -26.65 2.38
N PHE A 358 -22.39 -26.93 1.53
CA PHE A 358 -21.63 -25.89 0.86
C PHE A 358 -21.23 -26.25 -0.57
N VAL A 359 -21.17 -25.21 -1.41
CA VAL A 359 -20.62 -25.24 -2.76
C VAL A 359 -19.59 -24.12 -2.93
N LEU A 360 -18.53 -24.39 -3.69
CA LEU A 360 -17.59 -23.37 -4.11
C LEU A 360 -18.01 -22.84 -5.48
N VAL A 361 -18.25 -21.53 -5.54
CA VAL A 361 -18.62 -20.82 -6.76
C VAL A 361 -17.46 -19.95 -7.18
N ASP A 362 -17.06 -20.04 -8.45
CA ASP A 362 -16.08 -19.12 -9.03
C ASP A 362 -16.59 -17.67 -8.95
N TRP A 363 -15.72 -16.75 -8.53
CA TRP A 363 -16.10 -15.35 -8.29
C TRP A 363 -16.65 -14.66 -9.54
N GLN A 364 -16.04 -14.92 -10.70
CA GLN A 364 -16.48 -14.34 -11.97
C GLN A 364 -17.87 -14.84 -12.36
N THR A 365 -18.12 -16.15 -12.16
CA THR A 365 -19.44 -16.75 -12.36
C THR A 365 -20.51 -16.12 -11.47
N LEU A 366 -20.17 -15.84 -10.20
CA LEU A 366 -21.08 -15.19 -9.26
C LEU A 366 -21.41 -13.76 -9.71
N LEU A 367 -20.40 -12.97 -10.10
CA LEU A 367 -20.60 -11.62 -10.63
C LEU A 367 -21.45 -11.61 -11.91
N GLU A 368 -21.18 -12.49 -12.87
CA GLU A 368 -21.89 -12.52 -14.15
C GLU A 368 -23.37 -12.91 -14.00
N ARG A 369 -23.67 -13.88 -13.12
CA ARG A 369 -25.03 -14.39 -12.93
C ARG A 369 -25.84 -13.58 -11.92
N HIS A 370 -25.19 -12.91 -10.99
CA HIS A 370 -25.83 -12.27 -9.83
C HIS A 370 -25.23 -10.90 -9.45
N ALA A 371 -24.77 -10.12 -10.44
CA ALA A 371 -24.28 -8.75 -10.21
C ALA A 371 -25.26 -7.88 -9.40
N ASN A 372 -26.57 -8.10 -9.55
CA ASN A 372 -27.60 -7.38 -8.80
C ASN A 372 -27.59 -7.65 -7.28
N LEU A 373 -26.88 -8.68 -6.83
CA LEU A 373 -26.74 -9.04 -5.41
C LEU A 373 -25.45 -8.52 -4.79
N LEU A 374 -24.53 -7.98 -5.59
CA LEU A 374 -23.19 -7.56 -5.20
C LEU A 374 -22.96 -6.11 -5.60
N GLN A 375 -22.85 -5.22 -4.61
CA GLN A 375 -22.50 -3.82 -4.84
C GLN A 375 -21.05 -3.57 -4.45
N GLU A 376 -20.20 -3.21 -5.40
CA GLU A 376 -18.82 -2.83 -5.10
C GLU A 376 -18.78 -1.57 -4.22
N MET A 377 -17.98 -1.63 -3.16
CA MET A 377 -17.77 -0.54 -2.23
C MET A 377 -16.56 0.29 -2.64
N SER A 378 -16.61 1.59 -2.38
CA SER A 378 -15.48 2.51 -2.60
C SER A 378 -14.43 2.41 -1.48
N VAL A 379 -13.84 1.22 -1.32
CA VAL A 379 -12.76 0.91 -0.36
C VAL A 379 -11.67 0.07 -1.03
N PHE A 380 -10.46 0.10 -0.50
CA PHE A 380 -9.34 -0.72 -0.94
C PHE A 380 -8.82 -1.61 0.20
N PRO A 381 -8.52 -2.90 -0.05
CA PRO A 381 -8.85 -3.67 -1.26
C PRO A 381 -10.37 -3.77 -1.48
N PRO A 382 -10.85 -4.09 -2.71
CA PRO A 382 -12.28 -4.02 -3.03
C PRO A 382 -13.09 -5.00 -2.20
N ARG A 383 -14.23 -4.53 -1.69
CA ARG A 383 -15.27 -5.34 -1.04
C ARG A 383 -16.60 -5.14 -1.72
N TYR A 384 -17.45 -6.15 -1.63
CA TYR A 384 -18.78 -6.15 -2.20
C TYR A 384 -19.80 -6.28 -1.09
N GLN A 385 -20.67 -5.29 -0.96
CA GLN A 385 -21.84 -5.38 -0.09
C GLN A 385 -22.84 -6.35 -0.71
N VAL A 386 -23.35 -7.28 0.09
CA VAL A 386 -24.35 -8.25 -0.35
C VAL A 386 -25.77 -7.80 -0.04
N ALA A 387 -26.70 -8.09 -0.95
CA ALA A 387 -28.12 -7.78 -0.78
C ALA A 387 -28.95 -8.99 -0.29
N ALA A 388 -28.70 -10.18 -0.84
CA ALA A 388 -29.42 -11.40 -0.47
C ALA A 388 -28.65 -12.65 -0.92
N PHE A 389 -28.76 -13.75 -0.17
CA PHE A 389 -28.12 -15.02 -0.51
C PHE A 389 -28.65 -15.59 -1.86
N PRO A 390 -27.77 -16.06 -2.77
CA PRO A 390 -28.16 -16.54 -4.09
C PRO A 390 -28.71 -17.99 -4.04
N ALA A 391 -29.86 -18.18 -3.41
CA ALA A 391 -30.45 -19.49 -3.12
C ALA A 391 -30.63 -20.39 -4.37
N ALA A 392 -31.10 -19.83 -5.49
CA ALA A 392 -31.30 -20.60 -6.72
C ALA A 392 -29.99 -21.15 -7.30
N LEU A 393 -28.91 -20.37 -7.26
CA LEU A 393 -27.58 -20.81 -7.68
C LEU A 393 -27.04 -21.92 -6.76
N PHE A 394 -27.22 -21.74 -5.45
CA PHE A 394 -26.84 -22.75 -4.46
C PHE A 394 -27.54 -24.09 -4.73
N ASP A 395 -28.86 -24.07 -4.93
CA ASP A 395 -29.67 -25.26 -5.17
C ASP A 395 -29.25 -25.99 -6.47
N GLU A 396 -29.01 -25.22 -7.55
CA GLU A 396 -28.50 -25.74 -8.82
C GLU A 396 -27.16 -26.47 -8.65
N MET A 397 -26.21 -25.83 -7.94
CA MET A 397 -24.86 -26.36 -7.77
C MET A 397 -24.81 -27.54 -6.80
N ILE A 398 -25.62 -27.54 -5.74
CA ILE A 398 -25.75 -28.69 -4.84
C ILE A 398 -26.32 -29.89 -5.60
N ALA A 399 -27.36 -29.70 -6.41
CA ALA A 399 -27.93 -30.76 -7.22
C ALA A 399 -26.96 -31.29 -8.29
N ALA A 400 -26.07 -30.44 -8.83
CA ALA A 400 -24.99 -30.87 -9.72
C ALA A 400 -23.94 -31.72 -8.98
N LYS A 401 -23.45 -31.24 -7.83
CA LYS A 401 -22.47 -31.92 -6.99
C LYS A 401 -22.94 -33.31 -6.55
N GLN A 402 -24.21 -33.44 -6.16
CA GLN A 402 -24.81 -34.72 -5.78
C GLN A 402 -24.88 -35.72 -6.94
N ARG A 403 -25.09 -35.25 -8.18
CA ARG A 403 -25.11 -36.09 -9.40
C ARG A 403 -23.73 -36.59 -9.80
N GLU A 404 -22.66 -35.85 -9.51
CA GLU A 404 -21.29 -36.29 -9.78
C GLU A 404 -20.78 -37.33 -8.77
N THR A 405 -21.36 -37.34 -7.56
CA THR A 405 -21.00 -38.28 -6.48
C THR A 405 -21.86 -39.55 -6.43
N ALA A 406 -22.92 -39.62 -7.22
CA ALA A 406 -23.83 -40.77 -7.35
C ALA A 406 -23.46 -41.61 -8.56
#